data_AF-A0A7W3LZ07-F1
#
_entry.id   AF-A0A7W3LZ07-F1
#
_cell.length_a   1.000
_cell.length_b   1.000
_cell.length_c   1.000
_cell.angle_alpha   90.00
_cell.angle_beta   90.00
_cell.angle_gamma   90.00
#
_symmetry.space_group_name_H-M   'P 1'
#
loop_
_entity.id
_entity.type
_entity.pdbx_description
1 polymer ?
#
loop_
_entity_poly.entity_id
_entity_poly.type
_entity_poly.pdbx_seq_one_letter_code
_entity_poly.pdbx_strand_id
1 'polypeptide(L)'
;MFEIWETSEPARLISDAGSLRLALEKVDTVCRLRHDQAAARIGDSSEGYHFEIRDDRGKALARLTYVPDTTRAYRSVLNEELRGEAQP
;
A
#
# COMPACT_ATOMS: atom_id res chain seq x y z
N MET A 1 9.78 -2.31 14.29
CA MET A 1 9.66 -1.34 13.18
C MET A 1 8.91 -2.03 12.05
N PHE A 2 8.17 -1.30 11.22
CA PHE A 2 7.37 -1.87 10.13
C PHE A 2 7.90 -1.36 8.80
N GLU A 3 8.17 -2.25 7.87
CA GLU A 3 8.65 -1.90 6.54
C GLU A 3 7.52 -2.01 5.53
N ILE A 4 7.39 -1.02 4.65
CA ILE A 4 6.42 -0.98 3.57
C ILE A 4 7.15 -1.30 2.28
N TRP A 5 6.78 -2.41 1.67
CA TRP A 5 7.34 -2.90 0.43
C TRP A 5 6.29 -2.81 -0.69
N GLU A 6 6.69 -2.32 -1.85
CA GLU A 6 5.95 -2.50 -3.11
C GLU A 6 6.52 -3.76 -3.77
N THR A 7 5.71 -4.79 -3.95
CA THR A 7 6.14 -6.09 -4.51
C THR A 7 5.84 -6.25 -5.99
N SER A 8 5.31 -5.21 -6.65
CA SER A 8 5.32 -5.10 -8.10
C SER A 8 6.76 -5.23 -8.62
N GLU A 9 6.99 -5.98 -9.70
CA GLU A 9 8.36 -6.25 -10.17
C GLU A 9 9.02 -4.98 -10.74
N PRO A 10 10.17 -4.51 -10.20
CA PRO A 10 10.98 -5.09 -9.11
C PRO A 10 10.52 -4.66 -7.70
N ALA A 11 10.56 -5.61 -6.75
CA ALA A 11 10.18 -5.34 -5.37
C ALA A 11 11.06 -4.24 -4.76
N ARG A 12 10.42 -3.18 -4.23
CA ARG A 12 11.09 -1.99 -3.72
C ARG A 12 10.59 -1.62 -2.34
N LEU A 13 11.52 -1.34 -1.43
CA LEU A 13 11.20 -0.71 -0.15
C LEU A 13 10.72 0.73 -0.42
N ILE A 14 9.48 1.02 -0.04
CA ILE A 14 8.88 2.34 -0.18
C ILE A 14 9.28 3.21 1.01
N SER A 15 9.07 2.72 2.24
CA SER A 15 9.33 3.45 3.48
C SER A 15 9.21 2.53 4.69
N ASP A 16 9.72 2.95 5.84
CA ASP A 16 9.46 2.34 7.14
C ASP A 16 8.51 3.18 8.00
N ALA A 17 8.00 2.57 9.07
CA ALA A 17 7.12 3.18 10.04
C ALA A 17 7.34 2.62 11.46
N GLY A 18 7.18 3.48 12.46
CA GLY A 18 7.24 3.09 13.87
C GLY A 18 6.02 2.30 14.37
N SER A 19 4.94 2.23 13.59
CA SER A 19 3.70 1.53 13.98
C SER A 19 2.94 1.05 12.74
N LEU A 20 2.19 -0.05 12.88
CA LEU A 20 1.35 -0.60 11.81
C LEU A 20 0.36 0.45 11.28
N ARG A 21 -0.27 1.23 12.17
CA ARG A 21 -1.17 2.32 11.79
C ARG A 21 -0.49 3.33 10.86
N LEU A 22 0.71 3.77 11.22
CA LEU A 22 1.47 4.72 10.39
C LEU A 22 1.93 4.08 9.08
N ALA A 23 2.25 2.78 9.08
CA ALA A 23 2.57 2.05 7.87
C ALA A 23 1.39 2.02 6.88
N LEU A 24 0.19 1.74 7.40
CA LEU A 24 -1.06 1.77 6.65
C LEU A 24 -1.34 3.17 6.09
N GLU A 25 -1.22 4.23 6.89
CA GLU A 25 -1.42 5.62 6.43
C GLU A 25 -0.46 6.01 5.29
N LYS A 26 0.79 5.53 5.34
CA LYS A 26 1.76 5.70 4.26
C LYS A 26 1.34 4.94 3.00
N VAL A 27 0.90 3.69 3.12
CA VAL A 27 0.39 2.90 1.98
C VAL A 27 -0.80 3.61 1.31
N ASP A 28 -1.72 4.18 2.08
CA ASP A 28 -2.85 4.95 1.54
C ASP A 28 -2.40 6.16 0.74
N THR A 29 -1.43 6.91 1.28
CA THR A 29 -0.84 8.07 0.60
C THR A 29 -0.20 7.68 -0.72
N VAL A 30 0.49 6.53 -0.76
CA VAL A 30 1.12 6.00 -1.98
C VAL A 30 0.06 5.54 -2.97
N CYS A 31 -1.00 4.84 -2.54
CA CYS A 31 -2.10 4.42 -3.41
C CYS A 31 -2.79 5.64 -4.06
N ARG A 32 -2.99 6.72 -3.30
CA ARG A 32 -3.51 7.98 -3.83
C ARG A 32 -2.58 8.58 -4.89
N LEU A 33 -1.27 8.58 -4.65
CA LEU A 33 -0.29 9.08 -5.62
C LEU A 33 -0.30 8.24 -6.91
N ARG A 34 -0.36 6.90 -6.79
CA ARG A 34 -0.47 6.00 -7.95
C ARG A 34 -1.77 6.20 -8.72
N HIS A 35 -2.87 6.49 -8.03
CA HIS A 35 -4.14 6.85 -8.65
C HIS A 35 -4.01 8.12 -9.52
N ASP A 36 -3.40 9.16 -8.96
CA ASP A 36 -3.20 10.44 -9.65
C ASP A 36 -2.29 10.27 -10.87
N GLN A 37 -1.21 9.49 -10.73
CA GLN A 37 -0.32 9.10 -11.83
C GLN A 37 -1.07 8.34 -12.93
N ALA A 38 -1.88 7.32 -12.57
CA ALA A 38 -2.68 6.57 -13.52
C ALA A 38 -3.72 7.45 -14.23
N ALA A 39 -4.36 8.37 -13.50
CA ALA A 39 -5.31 9.32 -14.07
C ALA A 39 -4.62 10.28 -15.07
N ALA A 40 -3.38 10.67 -14.77
CA ALA A 40 -2.52 11.45 -15.66
C ALA A 40 -1.87 10.62 -16.79
N ARG A 41 -2.13 9.30 -16.85
CA ARG A 41 -1.50 8.34 -17.78
C ARG A 41 0.03 8.28 -17.67
N ILE A 42 0.54 8.45 -16.45
CA ILE A 42 1.96 8.41 -16.12
C ILE A 42 2.28 7.03 -15.51
N GLY A 43 3.11 6.25 -16.21
CA GLY A 43 3.54 4.91 -15.80
C GLY A 43 2.63 3.77 -16.28
N ASP A 44 3.10 2.54 -16.12
CA ASP A 44 2.30 1.35 -16.43
C ASP A 44 1.47 0.97 -15.20
N SER A 45 0.15 0.99 -15.35
CA SER A 45 -0.82 0.67 -14.30
C SER A 45 -1.63 -0.59 -14.62
N SER A 46 -1.25 -1.31 -15.68
CA SER A 46 -2.03 -2.44 -16.22
C SER A 46 -2.10 -3.64 -15.26
N GLU A 47 -1.07 -3.84 -14.43
CA GLU A 47 -0.98 -5.00 -13.53
C GLU A 47 -1.39 -4.69 -12.07
N GLY A 48 -1.64 -3.42 -11.74
CA GLY A 48 -1.89 -2.99 -10.37
C GLY A 48 -0.63 -2.96 -9.49
N TYR A 49 -0.79 -2.42 -8.29
CA TYR A 49 0.28 -2.24 -7.31
C TYR A 49 0.07 -3.20 -6.14
N HIS A 50 1.10 -3.96 -5.80
CA HIS A 50 1.08 -4.84 -4.64
C HIS A 50 1.92 -4.24 -3.53
N PHE A 51 1.34 -4.12 -2.35
CA PHE A 51 2.01 -3.62 -1.16
C PHE A 51 2.03 -4.68 -0.07
N GLU A 52 3.14 -4.77 0.64
CA GLU A 52 3.29 -5.60 1.83
C GLU A 52 3.82 -4.76 2.98
N ILE A 53 3.23 -4.93 4.16
CA ILE A 53 3.78 -4.41 5.41
C ILE A 53 4.43 -5.57 6.13
N ARG A 54 5.73 -5.47 6.36
CA ARG A 54 6.55 -6.48 7.04
C ARG A 54 6.96 -6.00 8.43
N ASP A 55 7.09 -6.92 9.38
CA ASP A 55 7.66 -6.65 10.70
C ASP A 55 9.20 -6.66 10.66
N ASP A 56 9.87 -6.40 11.79
CA ASP A 56 11.34 -6.36 11.86
C ASP A 56 11.99 -7.72 11.54
N ARG A 57 11.24 -8.82 11.68
CA ARG A 57 11.66 -10.17 11.30
C ARG A 57 11.40 -10.50 9.83
N GLY A 58 10.89 -9.55 9.06
CA GLY A 58 10.57 -9.71 7.63
C GLY A 58 9.27 -10.48 7.36
N LYS A 59 8.45 -10.78 8.37
CA LYS A 59 7.16 -11.45 8.18
C LYS A 59 6.15 -10.43 7.65
N ALA A 60 5.52 -10.74 6.51
CA ALA A 60 4.39 -9.97 6.01
C ALA A 60 3.22 -10.06 7.01
N LEU A 61 2.88 -8.92 7.62
CA LEU A 61 1.74 -8.78 8.53
C LEU A 61 0.47 -8.39 7.78
N ALA A 62 0.61 -7.60 6.71
CA ALA A 62 -0.50 -7.18 5.87
C ALA A 62 -0.07 -7.16 4.40
N ARG A 63 -1.00 -7.52 3.52
CA ARG A 63 -0.82 -7.47 2.07
C ARG A 63 -2.00 -6.71 1.47
N LEU A 64 -1.72 -5.75 0.60
CA LEU A 64 -2.72 -4.96 -0.10
C LEU A 64 -2.45 -5.05 -1.59
N THR A 65 -3.49 -5.33 -2.36
CA THR A 65 -3.44 -5.19 -3.82
C THR A 65 -4.29 -4.00 -4.20
N TYR A 66 -3.68 -3.02 -4.86
CA TYR A 66 -4.31 -1.79 -5.27
C TYR A 66 -4.30 -1.67 -6.80
N VAL A 67 -5.48 -1.68 -7.41
CA VAL A 67 -5.63 -1.39 -8.84
C VAL A 67 -6.23 0.01 -8.96
N PRO A 68 -5.51 0.97 -9.58
CA PRO A 68 -6.04 2.31 -9.74
C PRO A 68 -7.22 2.30 -10.73
N ASP A 69 -8.41 2.63 -10.22
CA ASP A 69 -9.61 2.84 -11.05
C ASP A 69 -9.76 4.33 -11.36
N THR A 70 -9.28 4.77 -12.52
CA THR A 70 -9.37 6.19 -12.94
C THR A 70 -10.76 6.61 -13.40
N THR A 71 -11.73 5.68 -13.41
CA THR A 71 -13.13 6.00 -13.77
C THR A 71 -13.88 6.66 -12.61
N ARG A 72 -13.31 6.63 -11.40
CA ARG A 72 -13.87 7.19 -10.17
C ARG A 72 -12.82 7.97 -9.38
N ALA A 73 -13.27 8.86 -8.50
CA ALA A 73 -12.38 9.54 -7.57
C ALA A 73 -11.73 8.54 -6.60
N TYR A 74 -10.47 8.80 -6.21
CA TYR A 74 -9.75 7.99 -5.24
C TYR A 74 -10.54 7.80 -3.94
N ARG A 75 -10.61 6.55 -3.48
CA ARG A 75 -11.16 6.17 -2.18
C ARG A 75 -10.07 5.45 -1.40
N SER A 76 -9.86 5.86 -0.15
CA SER A 76 -8.87 5.21 0.71
C SER A 76 -9.08 3.70 0.77
N VAL A 77 -7.98 2.99 0.59
CA VAL A 77 -7.91 1.53 0.53
C VAL A 77 -7.78 0.89 1.90
N LEU A 78 -7.55 1.71 2.92
CA LEU A 78 -7.56 1.32 4.32
C LEU A 78 -8.98 0.99 4.76
N ASN A 79 -9.36 -0.28 4.60
CA ASN A 79 -10.54 -0.80 5.26
C ASN A 79 -10.25 -0.96 6.76
N GLU A 80 -11.29 -0.85 7.60
CA GLU A 80 -11.18 -1.17 9.03
C GLU A 80 -10.71 -2.63 9.25
N GLU A 81 -10.96 -3.51 8.29
CA GLU A 81 -10.46 -4.90 8.23
C GLU A 81 -8.93 -4.99 8.05
N LEU A 82 -8.26 -4.02 7.41
CA LEU A 82 -6.79 -3.94 7.38
C LEU A 82 -6.22 -3.35 8.69
N ARG A 83 -7.09 -2.73 9.50
CA ARG A 83 -6.78 -2.24 10.85
C ARG A 83 -7.12 -3.25 11.96
N GLY A 84 -7.81 -4.35 11.65
CA GLY A 84 -7.98 -5.52 12.51
C GLY A 84 -7.03 -6.63 12.06
N GLU A 85 -6.26 -7.33 12.89
CA GLU A 85 -6.47 -7.68 14.28
C GLU A 85 -5.14 -7.57 15.04
N ALA A 86 -5.01 -6.53 15.85
CA ALA A 86 -4.21 -6.61 17.07
C ALA A 86 -5.19 -6.35 18.22
N GLN A 87 -5.89 -7.39 18.64
CA GLN A 87 -6.54 -7.43 19.94
C GLN A 87 -6.21 -8.77 20.62
N PRO A 88 -6.06 -8.74 21.96
CA PRO A 88 -5.18 -9.60 22.75
C PRO A 88 -5.64 -11.06 22.94
#